data_AF-A0A842NYG1-F1
#
_entry.id   AF-A0A842NYG1-F1
#
_cell.length_a   1.000
_cell.length_b   1.000
_cell.length_c   1.000
_cell.angle_alpha   90.00
_cell.angle_beta   90.00
_cell.angle_gamma   90.00
#
_symmetry.space_group_name_H-M   'P 1'
#
loop_
_entity.id
_entity.type
_entity.pdbx_description
1 polymer ?
#
loop_
_entity_poly.entity_id
_entity_poly.type
_entity_poly.pdbx_seq_one_letter_code
_entity_poly.pdbx_strand_id
1 'polypeptide(L)'
;MKKYIATRTATMFGVLLITLLITILLVGSNMDTILKQGIVFQVRSEIIENPAIAESFSSVKDFEAFIQDQTNQKIKHLGLDEPWYSPQRIGLTMYKIILLDFGQATFLTSDSGSSDVKDIIFEKLPKTILLFTSATVIISIIGIFVGALAASKVGSIIDRITSSFAIISSSFPVWWIGMLMIFLFAFTYQIFPARATPDIPASSP
;
A
#
# COMPACT_ATOMS: atom_id res chain seq x y z
N MET A 1 -6.68 23.03 -29.33
CA MET A 1 -7.07 22.44 -28.03
C MET A 1 -7.34 20.93 -28.09
N LYS A 2 -8.26 20.44 -28.94
CA LYS A 2 -8.59 18.99 -29.05
C LYS A 2 -7.39 18.07 -29.34
N LYS A 3 -6.55 18.43 -30.32
CA LYS A 3 -5.33 17.67 -30.66
C LYS A 3 -4.33 17.60 -29.49
N TYR A 4 -4.15 18.71 -28.77
CA TYR A 4 -3.26 18.77 -27.61
C TYR A 4 -3.74 17.88 -26.46
N ILE A 5 -5.03 17.91 -26.13
CA ILE A 5 -5.63 17.05 -25.10
C ILE A 5 -5.47 15.58 -25.52
N ALA A 6 -5.81 15.23 -26.76
CA ALA A 6 -5.69 13.87 -27.27
C ALA A 6 -4.24 13.35 -27.20
N THR A 7 -3.26 14.13 -27.65
CA THR A 7 -1.85 13.76 -27.56
C THR A 7 -1.43 13.57 -26.11
N ARG A 8 -1.81 14.47 -25.21
CA ARG A 8 -1.42 14.37 -23.80
C ARG A 8 -2.05 13.18 -23.09
N THR A 9 -3.33 12.88 -23.35
CA THR A 9 -4.00 11.69 -22.84
C THR A 9 -3.34 10.42 -23.36
N ALA A 10 -3.03 10.35 -24.65
CA ALA A 10 -2.32 9.21 -25.23
C ALA A 10 -0.93 9.03 -24.61
N THR A 11 -0.17 10.11 -24.42
CA THR A 11 1.13 10.07 -23.76
C THR A 11 1.01 9.60 -22.31
N MET A 12 0.06 10.13 -21.53
CA MET A 12 -0.15 9.72 -20.14
C MET A 12 -0.55 8.25 -20.03
N PHE A 13 -1.44 7.78 -20.91
CA PHE A 13 -1.83 6.38 -20.95
C PHE A 13 -0.66 5.47 -21.35
N GLY A 14 0.14 5.88 -22.33
CA GLY A 14 1.36 5.16 -22.72
C GLY A 14 2.38 5.08 -21.58
N VAL A 15 2.62 6.18 -20.87
CA VAL A 15 3.48 6.20 -19.68
C VAL A 15 2.94 5.26 -18.61
N LEU A 16 1.65 5.30 -18.31
CA LEU A 16 1.01 4.42 -17.33
C LEU A 16 1.19 2.94 -17.67
N LEU A 17 0.99 2.55 -18.93
CA LEU A 17 1.19 1.17 -19.38
C LEU A 17 2.64 0.73 -19.25
N ILE A 18 3.60 1.61 -19.59
CA ILE A 18 5.02 1.33 -19.44
C ILE A 18 5.39 1.18 -17.96
N THR A 19 4.92 2.09 -17.10
CA THR A 19 5.18 1.99 -15.65
C THR A 19 4.60 0.72 -15.07
N LEU A 20 3.37 0.36 -15.47
CA LEU A 20 2.70 -0.87 -15.05
C LEU A 20 3.49 -2.10 -15.48
N LEU A 21 3.92 -2.14 -16.74
CA LEU A 21 4.72 -3.24 -17.27
C LEU A 21 6.03 -3.39 -16.50
N ILE A 22 6.74 -2.27 -16.25
CA ILE A 22 7.97 -2.27 -15.46
C ILE A 22 7.69 -2.78 -14.04
N THR A 23 6.62 -2.33 -13.39
CA THR A 23 6.24 -2.82 -12.05
C THR A 23 5.96 -4.32 -12.05
N ILE A 24 5.24 -4.84 -13.04
CA ILE A 24 4.98 -6.29 -13.17
C ILE A 24 6.28 -7.05 -13.42
N LEU A 25 7.20 -6.54 -14.24
CA LEU A 25 8.49 -7.19 -14.48
C LEU A 25 9.37 -7.21 -13.23
N LEU A 26 9.33 -6.15 -12.42
CA LEU A 26 10.10 -6.05 -11.17
C LEU A 26 9.54 -6.94 -10.06
N VAL A 27 8.22 -7.02 -9.94
CA VAL A 27 7.55 -7.69 -8.80
C VAL A 27 7.03 -9.09 -9.16
N GLY A 28 6.84 -9.40 -10.44
CA GLY A 28 6.14 -10.60 -10.93
C GLY A 28 6.70 -11.92 -10.40
N SER A 29 8.03 -12.05 -10.30
CA SER A 29 8.68 -13.23 -9.73
C SER A 29 8.30 -13.47 -8.25
N ASN A 30 8.34 -12.39 -7.45
CA ASN A 30 7.96 -12.46 -6.04
C ASN A 30 6.46 -12.74 -5.91
N MET A 31 5.63 -12.11 -6.74
CA MET A 31 4.20 -12.32 -6.73
C MET A 31 3.82 -13.76 -7.08
N ASP A 32 4.47 -14.38 -8.07
CA ASP A 32 4.23 -15.78 -8.42
C ASP A 32 4.54 -16.73 -7.26
N THR A 33 5.65 -16.46 -6.55
CA THR A 33 6.04 -17.22 -5.37
C THR A 33 5.02 -17.07 -4.24
N ILE A 34 4.60 -15.83 -3.96
CA ILE A 34 3.60 -15.53 -2.92
C ILE A 34 2.26 -16.19 -3.24
N LEU A 35 1.79 -16.12 -4.49
CA LEU A 35 0.53 -16.73 -4.92
C LEU A 35 0.56 -18.25 -4.77
N LYS A 36 1.64 -18.91 -5.23
CA LYS A 36 1.78 -20.36 -5.11
C LYS A 36 1.91 -20.81 -3.65
N GLN A 37 2.67 -20.09 -2.83
CA GLN A 37 2.78 -20.36 -1.39
C GLN A 37 1.44 -20.16 -0.68
N GLY A 38 0.68 -19.11 -1.04
CA GLY A 38 -0.66 -18.87 -0.52
C GLY A 38 -1.62 -20.02 -0.83
N ILE A 39 -1.55 -20.58 -2.04
CA ILE A 39 -2.33 -21.77 -2.43
C ILE A 39 -1.94 -22.98 -1.59
N VAL A 40 -0.65 -23.25 -1.43
CA VAL A 40 -0.16 -24.36 -0.59
C VAL A 40 -0.67 -24.21 0.84
N PHE A 41 -0.57 -23.00 1.40
CA PHE A 41 -1.07 -22.71 2.74
C PHE A 41 -2.57 -22.94 2.85
N GLN A 42 -3.35 -22.44 1.90
CA GLN A 42 -4.81 -22.59 1.88
C GLN A 42 -5.25 -24.05 1.75
N VAL A 43 -4.60 -24.83 0.87
CA VAL A 43 -4.88 -26.26 0.70
C VAL A 43 -4.53 -27.03 1.98
N ARG A 44 -3.39 -26.72 2.59
CA ARG A 44 -3.00 -27.33 3.88
C ARG A 44 -3.98 -26.99 5.00
N SER A 45 -4.42 -25.74 5.12
CA SER A 45 -5.38 -25.33 6.15
C SER A 45 -6.73 -26.01 5.95
N GLU A 46 -7.26 -26.04 4.72
CA GLU A 46 -8.54 -26.68 4.38
C GLU A 46 -8.56 -28.18 4.70
N ILE A 47 -7.43 -28.87 4.49
CA ILE A 47 -7.31 -30.31 4.76
C ILE A 47 -7.12 -30.61 6.26
N ILE A 48 -6.36 -29.78 6.98
CA ILE A 48 -6.16 -29.93 8.45
C ILE A 48 -7.46 -29.62 9.20
N GLU A 49 -8.23 -28.64 8.73
CA GLU A 49 -9.53 -28.28 9.31
C GLU A 49 -10.62 -29.32 9.06
N ASN A 50 -10.38 -30.31 8.18
CA ASN A 50 -11.29 -31.41 7.92
C ASN A 50 -10.74 -32.73 8.52
N PRO A 51 -11.18 -33.12 9.75
CA PRO A 51 -10.65 -34.29 10.46
C PRO A 51 -10.79 -35.59 9.66
N ALA A 52 -11.86 -35.73 8.86
CA ALA A 52 -12.11 -36.92 8.07
C ALA A 52 -11.05 -37.16 6.98
N ILE A 53 -10.49 -36.08 6.42
CA ILE A 53 -9.42 -36.17 5.42
C ILE A 53 -8.09 -36.40 6.12
N ALA A 54 -7.80 -35.63 7.18
CA ALA A 54 -6.55 -35.76 7.93
C ALA A 54 -6.35 -37.17 8.54
N GLU A 55 -7.42 -37.78 9.07
CA GLU A 55 -7.37 -39.12 9.67
C GLU A 55 -7.36 -40.26 8.65
N SER A 56 -7.68 -39.98 7.37
CA SER A 56 -7.74 -41.00 6.31
C SER A 56 -6.36 -41.49 5.83
N PHE A 57 -5.28 -40.80 6.21
CA PHE A 57 -3.92 -41.14 5.76
C PHE A 57 -3.11 -41.80 6.89
N SER A 58 -2.66 -43.04 6.65
CA SER A 58 -1.81 -43.79 7.57
C SER A 58 -0.31 -43.44 7.48
N SER A 59 0.09 -42.70 6.45
CA SER A 59 1.49 -42.37 6.13
C SER A 59 1.63 -40.89 5.80
N VAL A 60 2.65 -40.24 6.39
CA VAL A 60 2.99 -38.83 6.10
C VAL A 60 3.28 -38.60 4.62
N LYS A 61 3.86 -39.60 3.95
CA LYS A 61 4.20 -39.50 2.52
C LYS A 61 2.94 -39.43 1.63
N ASP A 62 1.92 -40.21 1.96
CA ASP A 62 0.68 -40.25 1.18
C ASP A 62 -0.16 -38.99 1.42
N PHE A 63 -0.14 -38.47 2.65
CA PHE A 63 -0.71 -37.18 2.99
C PHE A 63 -0.07 -36.02 2.21
N GLU A 64 1.27 -35.92 2.21
CA GLU A 64 1.99 -34.88 1.47
C GLU A 64 1.78 -35.01 -0.06
N ALA A 65 1.69 -36.23 -0.58
CA ALA A 65 1.37 -36.45 -2.00
C ALA A 65 -0.04 -35.95 -2.37
N PHE A 66 -1.02 -36.17 -1.50
CA PHE A 66 -2.38 -35.65 -1.68
C PHE A 66 -2.42 -34.13 -1.65
N ILE A 67 -1.75 -33.50 -0.68
CA ILE A 67 -1.62 -32.03 -0.58
C ILE A 67 -0.98 -31.45 -1.85
N GLN A 68 0.07 -32.09 -2.34
CA GLN A 68 0.76 -31.66 -3.56
C GLN A 68 -0.13 -31.78 -4.80
N ASP A 69 -0.90 -32.86 -4.92
CA ASP A 69 -1.83 -33.04 -6.02
C ASP A 69 -2.93 -31.96 -6.00
N GLN A 70 -3.57 -31.73 -4.86
CA GLN A 70 -4.57 -30.67 -4.69
C GLN A 70 -3.99 -29.28 -5.00
N THR A 71 -2.77 -29.01 -4.53
CA THR A 71 -2.05 -27.77 -4.84
C THR A 71 -1.83 -27.62 -6.34
N ASN A 72 -1.33 -28.66 -7.02
CA ASN A 72 -1.07 -28.64 -8.46
C ASN A 72 -2.35 -28.43 -9.27
N GLN A 73 -3.45 -29.06 -8.88
CA GLN A 73 -4.76 -28.86 -9.52
C GLN A 73 -5.21 -27.39 -9.38
N LYS A 74 -5.08 -26.79 -8.19
CA LYS A 74 -5.46 -25.40 -7.93
C LYS A 74 -4.56 -24.41 -8.68
N ILE A 75 -3.24 -24.65 -8.73
CA ILE A 75 -2.29 -23.87 -9.54
C ILE A 75 -2.68 -23.89 -11.02
N LYS A 76 -3.00 -25.08 -11.56
CA LYS A 76 -3.39 -25.24 -12.97
C LYS A 76 -4.72 -24.56 -13.28
N HIS A 77 -5.72 -24.69 -12.40
CA HIS A 77 -7.03 -24.04 -12.59
C HIS A 77 -6.93 -22.51 -12.60
N LEU A 78 -5.99 -21.95 -11.83
CA LEU A 78 -5.73 -20.51 -11.77
C LEU A 78 -4.76 -20.01 -12.85
N GLY A 79 -4.26 -20.88 -13.74
CA GLY A 79 -3.29 -20.53 -14.78
C GLY A 79 -1.93 -20.09 -14.24
N LEU A 80 -1.56 -20.54 -13.04
CA LEU A 80 -0.29 -20.26 -12.38
C LEU A 80 0.79 -21.30 -12.72
N ASP A 81 0.45 -22.31 -13.52
CA ASP A 81 1.36 -23.31 -14.07
C ASP A 81 2.27 -22.73 -15.16
N GLU A 82 1.81 -21.72 -15.89
CA GLU A 82 2.66 -20.97 -16.81
C GLU A 82 3.68 -20.09 -16.08
N PRO A 83 4.89 -19.89 -16.65
CA PRO A 83 5.86 -18.95 -16.10
C PRO A 83 5.26 -17.56 -15.92
N TRP A 84 5.59 -16.89 -14.82
CA TRP A 84 5.04 -15.58 -14.47
C TRP A 84 5.29 -14.49 -15.53
N TYR A 85 6.40 -14.62 -16.27
CA TYR A 85 6.81 -13.71 -17.34
C TYR A 85 6.17 -14.03 -18.70
N SER A 86 5.31 -15.04 -18.78
CA SER A 86 4.58 -15.35 -20.01
C SER A 86 3.76 -14.12 -20.47
N PRO A 87 3.71 -13.84 -21.79
CA PRO A 87 2.90 -12.74 -22.32
C PRO A 87 1.44 -12.78 -21.87
N GLN A 88 0.89 -13.98 -21.71
CA GLN A 88 -0.47 -14.26 -21.25
C GLN A 88 -0.68 -13.78 -19.81
N ARG A 89 0.19 -14.18 -18.87
CA ARG A 89 0.07 -13.80 -17.46
C ARG A 89 0.34 -12.32 -17.24
N ILE A 90 1.33 -11.76 -17.92
CA ILE A 90 1.59 -10.31 -17.89
C ILE A 90 0.36 -9.56 -18.42
N GLY A 91 -0.16 -9.95 -19.59
CA GLY A 91 -1.33 -9.32 -20.21
C GLY A 91 -2.58 -9.37 -19.33
N LEU A 92 -2.87 -10.53 -18.74
CA LEU A 92 -4.00 -10.69 -17.81
C LEU A 92 -3.83 -9.84 -16.56
N THR A 93 -2.61 -9.80 -15.99
CA THR A 93 -2.32 -8.98 -14.80
C THR A 93 -2.46 -7.50 -15.12
N MET A 94 -1.95 -7.04 -16.25
CA MET A 94 -2.14 -5.67 -16.72
C MET A 94 -3.62 -5.32 -16.88
N TYR A 95 -4.39 -6.20 -17.53
CA TYR A 95 -5.82 -6.03 -17.74
C TYR A 95 -6.59 -5.89 -16.41
N LYS A 96 -6.33 -6.78 -15.46
CA LYS A 96 -6.93 -6.74 -14.12
C LYS A 96 -6.63 -5.42 -13.40
N ILE A 97 -5.36 -5.00 -13.37
CA ILE A 97 -4.96 -3.75 -12.71
C ILE A 97 -5.61 -2.52 -13.37
N ILE A 98 -5.73 -2.50 -14.70
CA ILE A 98 -6.41 -1.40 -15.42
C ILE A 98 -7.91 -1.34 -15.06
N LEU A 99 -8.55 -2.49 -14.87
CA LEU A 99 -9.92 -2.59 -14.37
C LEU A 99 -10.05 -2.40 -12.85
N LEU A 100 -8.95 -2.04 -12.18
CA LEU A 100 -8.84 -1.89 -10.74
C LEU A 100 -9.17 -3.18 -9.98
N ASP A 101 -9.08 -4.34 -10.62
CA ASP A 101 -9.17 -5.64 -9.97
C ASP A 101 -7.81 -6.05 -9.42
N PHE A 102 -7.62 -5.81 -8.12
CA PHE A 102 -6.38 -6.07 -7.40
C PHE A 102 -6.34 -7.44 -6.70
N GLY A 103 -7.45 -8.18 -6.70
CA GLY A 103 -7.58 -9.45 -5.99
C GLY A 103 -7.59 -9.31 -4.46
N GLN A 104 -7.14 -10.37 -3.78
CA GLN A 104 -7.13 -10.47 -2.32
C GLN A 104 -5.72 -10.29 -1.76
N ALA A 105 -5.62 -9.66 -0.59
CA ALA A 105 -4.40 -9.49 0.17
C ALA A 105 -4.08 -10.75 0.98
N THR A 106 -2.79 -11.13 1.00
CA THR A 106 -2.30 -12.30 1.76
C THR A 106 -2.00 -11.97 3.22
N PHE A 107 -1.56 -10.74 3.51
CA PHE A 107 -1.02 -10.34 4.82
C PHE A 107 -1.78 -9.19 5.50
N LEU A 108 -2.71 -8.58 4.77
CA LEU A 108 -3.44 -7.40 5.22
C LEU A 108 -4.93 -7.68 5.14
N THR A 109 -5.66 -7.12 6.09
CA THR A 109 -7.13 -7.11 6.10
C THR A 109 -7.60 -5.68 6.39
N SER A 110 -8.83 -5.38 6.00
CA SER A 110 -9.50 -4.15 6.42
C SER A 110 -9.76 -4.17 7.93
N ASP A 111 -10.11 -3.03 8.53
CA ASP A 111 -10.50 -2.96 9.93
C ASP A 111 -11.79 -3.79 10.19
N SER A 112 -12.57 -4.09 9.14
CA SER A 112 -13.72 -5.00 9.15
C SER A 112 -13.38 -6.49 8.89
N GLY A 113 -12.12 -6.82 8.65
CA GLY A 113 -11.65 -8.19 8.39
C GLY A 113 -11.72 -8.68 6.95
N SER A 114 -12.04 -7.82 5.97
CA SER A 114 -12.03 -8.19 4.54
C SER A 114 -10.60 -8.35 4.02
N SER A 115 -10.36 -9.39 3.22
CA SER A 115 -9.10 -9.57 2.49
C SER A 115 -9.13 -8.97 1.08
N ASP A 116 -10.26 -8.42 0.61
CA ASP A 116 -10.30 -7.76 -0.70
C ASP A 116 -9.45 -6.48 -0.66
N VAL A 117 -8.48 -6.37 -1.59
CA VAL A 117 -7.60 -5.21 -1.69
C VAL A 117 -8.38 -3.93 -1.95
N LYS A 118 -9.50 -4.00 -2.69
CA LYS A 118 -10.37 -2.84 -2.92
C LYS A 118 -10.92 -2.30 -1.61
N ASP A 119 -11.44 -3.17 -0.75
CA ASP A 119 -12.02 -2.78 0.53
C ASP A 119 -10.97 -2.11 1.42
N ILE A 120 -9.78 -2.69 1.50
CA ILE A 120 -8.64 -2.13 2.26
C ILE A 120 -8.29 -0.73 1.73
N ILE A 121 -8.19 -0.55 0.42
CA ILE A 121 -7.90 0.77 -0.18
C ILE A 121 -9.02 1.76 0.14
N PHE A 122 -10.28 1.39 -0.07
CA PHE A 122 -11.43 2.27 0.15
C PHE A 122 -11.60 2.67 1.62
N GLU A 123 -11.19 1.83 2.56
CA GLU A 123 -11.20 2.16 3.98
C GLU A 123 -10.15 3.21 4.36
N LYS A 124 -8.94 3.12 3.78
CA LYS A 124 -7.84 4.05 4.10
C LYS A 124 -7.91 5.34 3.29
N LEU A 125 -8.47 5.31 2.08
CA LEU A 125 -8.49 6.43 1.14
C LEU A 125 -9.12 7.72 1.74
N PRO A 126 -10.27 7.71 2.43
CA PRO A 126 -10.84 8.92 3.04
C PRO A 126 -9.91 9.55 4.09
N LYS A 127 -9.23 8.72 4.90
CA LYS A 127 -8.26 9.20 5.92
C LYS A 127 -7.07 9.88 5.24
N THR A 128 -6.54 9.29 4.16
CA THR A 128 -5.46 9.89 3.37
C THR A 128 -5.88 11.20 2.70
N ILE A 129 -7.06 11.24 2.08
CA ILE A 129 -7.59 12.45 1.45
C ILE A 129 -7.75 13.55 2.50
N LEU A 130 -8.38 13.26 3.63
CA LEU A 130 -8.58 14.20 4.73
C LEU A 130 -7.24 14.74 5.24
N LEU A 131 -6.26 13.87 5.51
CA LEU A 131 -4.93 14.26 5.97
C LEU A 131 -4.22 15.16 4.95
N PHE A 132 -4.15 14.74 3.68
CA PHE A 132 -3.42 15.46 2.66
C PHE A 132 -4.06 16.81 2.33
N THR A 133 -5.40 16.86 2.20
CA THR A 133 -6.11 18.10 1.88
C THR A 133 -6.06 19.10 3.04
N SER A 134 -6.32 18.66 4.27
CA SER A 134 -6.23 19.54 5.45
C SER A 134 -4.82 20.10 5.63
N ALA A 135 -3.79 19.26 5.56
CA ALA A 135 -2.40 19.70 5.65
C ALA A 135 -2.05 20.71 4.54
N THR A 136 -2.44 20.42 3.29
CA THR A 136 -2.17 21.30 2.15
C THR A 136 -2.84 22.65 2.30
N VAL A 137 -4.10 22.69 2.75
CA VAL A 137 -4.82 23.95 2.98
C VAL A 137 -4.15 24.77 4.08
N ILE A 138 -3.83 24.15 5.21
CA ILE A 138 -3.19 24.83 6.35
C ILE A 138 -1.81 25.38 5.93
N ILE A 139 -0.98 24.56 5.31
CA ILE A 139 0.37 24.96 4.86
C ILE A 139 0.27 26.06 3.81
N SER A 140 -0.67 25.98 2.87
CA SER A 140 -0.86 27.00 1.83
C SER A 140 -1.26 28.34 2.44
N ILE A 141 -2.23 28.34 3.36
CA ILE A 141 -2.67 29.56 4.06
C ILE A 141 -1.48 30.17 4.82
N ILE A 142 -0.85 29.42 5.71
CA ILE A 142 0.27 29.91 6.53
C ILE A 142 1.42 30.38 5.63
N GLY A 143 1.80 29.58 4.63
CA GLY A 143 2.90 29.87 3.72
C GLY A 143 2.68 31.14 2.90
N ILE A 144 1.46 31.37 2.41
CA ILE A 144 1.12 32.61 1.69
C ILE A 144 1.25 33.82 2.61
N PHE A 145 0.69 33.78 3.82
CA PHE A 145 0.76 34.91 4.75
C PHE A 145 2.18 35.18 5.23
N VAL A 146 2.89 34.15 5.71
CA VAL A 146 4.26 34.29 6.21
C VAL A 146 5.21 34.69 5.08
N GLY A 147 5.08 34.09 3.91
CA GLY A 147 5.89 34.42 2.73
C GLY A 147 5.66 35.85 2.24
N ALA A 148 4.40 36.30 2.16
CA ALA A 148 4.08 37.67 1.79
C ALA A 148 4.62 38.68 2.81
N LEU A 149 4.51 38.39 4.11
CA LEU A 149 5.05 39.24 5.17
C LEU A 149 6.58 39.34 5.11
N ALA A 150 7.28 38.22 4.96
CA ALA A 150 8.73 38.21 4.83
C ALA A 150 9.20 38.99 3.60
N ALA A 151 8.55 38.79 2.44
CA ALA A 151 8.88 39.48 1.19
C ALA A 151 8.58 40.99 1.24
N SER A 152 7.55 41.41 1.98
CA SER A 152 7.18 42.82 2.09
C SER A 152 8.21 43.68 2.83
N LYS A 153 9.03 43.06 3.70
CA LYS A 153 10.02 43.76 4.55
C LYS A 153 11.36 43.01 4.53
N VAL A 154 12.03 43.05 3.39
CA VAL A 154 13.35 42.43 3.19
C VAL A 154 14.34 42.90 4.26
N GLY A 155 15.07 41.94 4.85
CA GLY A 155 16.07 42.20 5.89
C GLY A 155 15.51 42.40 7.29
N SER A 156 14.18 42.40 7.46
CA SER A 156 13.51 42.48 8.77
C SER A 156 13.75 41.23 9.62
N ILE A 157 13.42 41.33 10.91
CA ILE A 157 13.51 40.19 11.84
C ILE A 157 12.63 39.02 11.36
N ILE A 158 11.44 39.30 10.82
CA ILE A 158 10.52 38.27 10.33
C ILE A 158 11.13 37.53 9.13
N ASP A 159 11.71 38.26 8.19
CA ASP A 159 12.41 37.69 7.02
C ASP A 159 13.59 36.81 7.44
N ARG A 160 14.44 37.31 8.36
CA ARG A 160 15.58 36.56 8.87
C ARG A 160 15.18 35.29 9.64
N ILE A 161 14.17 35.36 10.51
CA ILE A 161 13.66 34.21 11.27
C ILE A 161 13.08 33.16 10.32
N THR A 162 12.22 33.59 9.39
CA THR A 162 11.57 32.69 8.44
C THR A 162 12.59 31.98 7.55
N SER A 163 13.57 32.74 7.02
CA SER A 163 14.65 32.20 6.19
C SER A 163 15.54 31.23 6.98
N SER A 164 15.90 31.58 8.21
CA SER A 164 16.70 30.69 9.09
C SER A 164 15.93 29.40 9.40
N PHE A 165 14.64 29.51 9.71
CA PHE A 165 13.79 28.36 9.98
C PHE A 165 13.64 27.47 8.76
N ALA A 166 13.49 28.04 7.55
CA ALA A 166 13.42 27.27 6.31
C ALA A 166 14.71 26.46 6.08
N ILE A 167 15.88 27.05 6.30
CA ILE A 167 17.17 26.35 6.18
C ILE A 167 17.28 25.22 7.21
N ILE A 168 16.99 25.52 8.48
CA ILE A 168 17.08 24.54 9.57
C ILE A 168 16.11 23.38 9.34
N SER A 169 14.84 23.67 9.05
CA SER A 169 13.82 22.64 8.81
C SER A 169 14.13 21.78 7.59
N SER A 170 14.70 22.34 6.52
CA SER A 170 15.13 21.58 5.34
C SER A 170 16.29 20.61 5.62
N SER A 171 17.04 20.83 6.70
CA SER A 171 18.18 19.98 7.07
C SER A 171 17.76 18.71 7.81
N PHE A 172 16.56 18.70 8.41
CA PHE A 172 16.05 17.53 9.12
C PHE A 172 15.27 16.62 8.18
N PRO A 173 15.47 15.29 8.26
CA PRO A 173 14.60 14.36 7.55
C PRO A 173 13.16 14.47 8.05
N VAL A 174 12.19 14.54 7.13
CA VAL A 174 10.76 14.71 7.46
C VAL A 174 10.26 13.60 8.39
N TRP A 175 10.67 12.35 8.14
CA TRP A 175 10.32 11.21 8.98
C TRP A 175 10.82 11.36 10.42
N TRP A 176 11.99 11.99 10.62
CA TRP A 176 12.58 12.20 11.94
C TRP A 176 11.79 13.23 12.75
N ILE A 177 11.40 14.35 12.12
CA ILE A 177 10.50 15.33 12.74
C ILE A 177 9.16 14.68 13.09
N GLY A 178 8.59 13.87 12.20
CA GLY A 178 7.37 13.11 12.46
C GLY A 178 7.49 12.23 13.72
N MET A 179 8.59 11.50 13.87
CA MET A 179 8.84 10.68 15.07
C MET A 179 8.97 11.52 16.34
N LEU A 180 9.67 12.66 16.29
CA LEU A 180 9.77 13.56 17.46
C LEU A 180 8.41 14.14 17.85
N MET A 181 7.57 14.50 16.87
CA MET A 181 6.21 14.96 17.13
C MET A 181 5.38 13.86 17.80
N ILE A 182 5.47 12.60 17.34
CA ILE A 182 4.81 11.47 18.01
C ILE A 182 5.34 11.30 19.44
N PHE A 183 6.66 11.31 19.64
CA PHE A 183 7.25 11.18 20.97
C PHE A 183 6.75 12.27 21.93
N LEU A 184 6.75 13.52 21.47
CA LEU A 184 6.35 14.66 22.28
C LEU A 184 4.84 14.65 22.57
N PHE A 185 4.00 14.47 21.56
CA PHE A 185 2.56 14.62 21.72
C PHE A 185 1.83 13.36 22.18
N ALA A 186 2.31 12.17 21.81
CA ALA A 186 1.68 10.92 22.24
C ALA A 186 2.24 10.40 23.56
N PHE A 187 3.55 10.50 23.79
CA PHE A 187 4.18 9.91 24.98
C PHE A 187 4.49 10.93 26.07
N THR A 188 5.00 12.12 25.72
CA THR A 188 5.36 13.14 26.72
C THR A 188 4.14 13.89 27.24
N TYR A 189 3.34 14.47 26.33
CA TYR A 189 2.17 15.26 26.70
C TYR A 189 0.85 14.47 26.69
N GLN A 190 0.82 13.28 26.07
CA GLN A 190 -0.37 12.41 25.99
C GLN A 190 -1.63 13.11 25.45
N ILE A 191 -1.45 14.03 24.50
CA ILE A 191 -2.54 14.79 23.85
C ILE A 191 -3.21 13.92 22.76
N PHE A 192 -2.42 13.09 22.08
CA PHE A 192 -2.89 12.23 21.00
C PHE A 192 -2.56 10.76 21.28
N PRO A 193 -3.35 9.78 20.79
CA PRO A 193 -2.97 8.39 20.86
C PRO A 193 -1.77 8.10 19.94
N ALA A 194 -0.92 7.13 20.32
CA ALA A 194 0.26 6.76 19.52
C ALA A 194 -0.12 6.05 18.21
N ARG A 195 -1.32 5.44 18.14
CA ARG A 195 -1.89 4.83 16.93
C ARG A 195 -3.36 5.22 16.80
N ALA A 196 -3.77 5.45 15.57
CA ALA A 196 -5.13 5.92 15.26
C ALA A 196 -6.13 4.80 14.98
N THR A 197 -5.72 3.55 14.75
CA THR A 197 -6.66 2.43 14.52
C THR A 197 -6.00 1.07 14.80
N PRO A 198 -6.67 0.15 15.53
CA PRO A 198 -7.88 0.40 16.32
C PRO A 198 -7.63 1.47 17.41
N ASP A 199 -8.66 2.18 17.83
CA ASP A 199 -8.55 3.26 18.82
C ASP A 199 -8.04 2.70 20.15
N ILE A 200 -6.77 2.95 20.44
CA ILE A 200 -6.17 2.64 21.74
C ILE A 200 -6.19 3.97 22.52
N PRO A 201 -6.88 4.06 23.67
CA PRO A 201 -6.86 5.25 24.51
C PRO A 201 -5.42 5.66 24.85
N ALA A 202 -5.11 6.96 24.89
CA ALA A 202 -3.75 7.44 25.16
C ALA A 202 -3.18 6.97 26.53
N SER A 203 -4.06 6.59 27.47
CA SER A 203 -3.71 6.04 28.78
C SER A 203 -3.41 4.53 28.78
N SER A 204 -3.66 3.82 27.68
CA SER A 204 -3.49 2.38 27.55
C SER A 204 -2.22 2.08 26.74
N PRO A 205 -1.26 1.31 27.28
CA PRO A 205 0.00 0.99 26.60
C PRO A 205 -0.20 0.12 25.35
#